data_AF-A0A7V3WKJ5-F1
#
_entry.id   AF-A0A7V3WKJ5-F1
#
_cell.length_a   1.000
_cell.length_b   1.000
_cell.length_c   1.000
_cell.angle_alpha   90.00
_cell.angle_beta   90.00
_cell.angle_gamma   90.00
#
_symmetry.space_group_name_H-M   'P 1'
#
loop_
_entity.id
_entity.type
_entity.pdbx_description
1 polymer ?
#
loop_
_entity_poly.entity_id
_entity_poly.type
_entity_poly.pdbx_seq_one_letter_code
_entity_poly.pdbx_strand_id
1 'polypeptide(L)'
;PSSEGTVKVCGYDIMENPREVKKRIGFLPEQPPLYMDMTVRDYLEFVSDLKKVDKKKKKSQIDDIIELIKIKEVRNRLVKNLSKGYKQRVGLAQALIGNPDVLVLDEPTVGLDPKQIIEIRKLIKALGKQHTIILSSHILPEVSAVCDRVVIINKGRISAVDTPENLSKGFGSSNKFTIKIAGPRGSVESVLKGVYGVRHTESHIEKEKDVTDFIVEAEKDIDVRRPIFFELAKHGYPILELKSLDLTLEDIFLQVVTEEKEVG
;
A
#
# COMPACT_ATOMS: atom_id res chain seq x y z
N PRO A 1 8.96 0.76 27.11
CA PRO A 1 8.56 -0.59 27.57
C PRO A 1 7.09 -0.82 27.23
N SER A 2 6.68 -2.04 26.86
CA SER A 2 5.26 -2.39 26.75
C SER A 2 4.63 -2.39 28.15
N SER A 3 3.36 -1.96 28.25
CA SER A 3 2.62 -2.02 29.51
C SER A 3 2.27 -3.47 29.87
N GLU A 4 1.84 -4.25 28.87
CA GLU A 4 1.52 -5.68 28.97
C GLU A 4 1.76 -6.38 27.60
N GLY A 5 1.73 -7.71 27.56
CA GLY A 5 1.86 -8.50 26.34
C GLY A 5 3.28 -8.97 26.00
N THR A 6 3.38 -9.80 24.96
CA THR A 6 4.61 -10.49 24.54
C THR A 6 4.82 -10.29 23.05
N VAL A 7 6.04 -9.99 22.62
CA VAL A 7 6.40 -9.87 21.20
C VAL A 7 7.57 -10.80 20.91
N LYS A 8 7.37 -11.69 19.93
CA LYS A 8 8.39 -12.63 19.49
C LYS A 8 8.75 -12.40 18.03
N VAL A 9 10.04 -12.39 17.72
CA VAL A 9 10.57 -12.24 16.37
C VAL A 9 11.48 -13.42 16.07
N CYS A 10 11.13 -14.18 15.02
CA CYS A 10 11.83 -15.42 14.65
C CYS A 10 11.96 -16.40 15.83
N GLY A 11 10.93 -16.46 16.69
CA GLY A 11 10.89 -17.33 17.87
C GLY A 11 11.51 -16.74 19.15
N TYR A 12 12.21 -15.60 19.07
CA TYR A 12 12.87 -14.97 20.22
C TYR A 12 12.01 -13.86 20.81
N ASP A 13 11.87 -13.85 22.14
CA ASP A 13 11.19 -12.78 22.86
C ASP A 13 12.05 -11.50 22.93
N ILE A 14 11.42 -10.34 22.73
CA ILE A 14 12.13 -9.04 22.70
C ILE A 14 12.71 -8.63 24.06
N MET A 15 12.08 -9.03 25.17
CA MET A 15 12.48 -8.69 26.54
C MET A 15 13.51 -9.70 27.04
N GLU A 16 13.31 -10.99 26.77
CA GLU A 16 14.23 -12.05 27.20
C GLU A 16 15.49 -12.15 26.33
N ASN A 17 15.37 -11.90 25.02
CA ASN A 17 16.47 -12.08 24.06
C ASN A 17 16.69 -10.85 23.15
N PRO A 18 16.87 -9.64 23.72
CA PRO A 18 16.93 -8.39 22.94
C PRO A 18 18.07 -8.36 21.92
N ARG A 19 19.21 -9.00 22.21
CA ARG A 19 20.35 -9.06 21.29
C ARG A 19 20.08 -9.96 20.09
N GLU A 20 19.41 -11.08 20.28
CA GLU A 20 19.08 -12.00 19.20
C GLU A 20 18.00 -11.41 18.29
N VAL A 21 17.00 -10.73 18.86
CA VAL A 21 16.01 -10.01 18.06
C VAL A 21 16.65 -8.89 17.24
N LYS A 22 17.49 -8.04 17.84
CA LYS A 22 18.14 -6.91 17.13
C LYS A 22 19.01 -7.34 15.95
N LYS A 23 19.59 -8.55 15.96
CA LYS A 23 20.34 -9.09 14.80
C LYS A 23 19.44 -9.45 13.63
N ARG A 24 18.20 -9.84 13.91
CA ARG A 24 17.22 -10.35 12.93
C ARG A 24 16.31 -9.28 12.37
N ILE A 25 16.37 -8.07 12.93
CA ILE A 25 15.58 -6.92 12.47
C ILE A 25 16.49 -5.91 11.76
N GLY A 26 16.09 -5.53 10.56
CA GLY A 26 16.46 -4.27 9.94
C GLY A 26 15.36 -3.25 10.17
N PHE A 27 15.71 -2.05 10.61
CA PHE A 27 14.72 -1.00 10.88
C PHE A 27 15.06 0.25 10.09
N LEU A 28 14.09 0.77 9.33
CA LEU A 28 14.15 2.06 8.66
C LEU A 28 13.07 2.95 9.28
N PRO A 29 13.42 3.94 10.12
CA PRO A 29 12.46 4.93 10.59
C PRO A 29 12.08 5.94 9.48
N GLU A 30 10.99 6.69 9.68
CA GLU A 30 10.53 7.76 8.78
C GLU A 30 11.68 8.70 8.36
N GLN A 31 12.50 9.11 9.33
CA GLN A 31 13.73 9.87 9.09
C GLN A 31 14.96 9.01 9.38
N PRO A 32 15.71 8.59 8.35
CA PRO A 32 16.90 7.77 8.51
C PRO A 32 17.96 8.43 9.42
N PRO A 33 18.48 7.74 10.45
CA PRO A 33 19.45 8.28 11.41
C PRO A 33 20.87 8.22 10.84
N LEU A 34 21.11 8.96 9.76
CA LEU A 34 22.36 8.92 9.02
C LEU A 34 23.41 9.87 9.60
N TYR A 35 24.67 9.46 9.55
CA TYR A 35 25.80 10.30 9.98
C TYR A 35 26.24 11.20 8.82
N MET A 36 25.89 12.48 8.92
CA MET A 36 25.95 13.45 7.82
C MET A 36 27.38 13.75 7.33
N ASP A 37 28.38 13.59 8.19
CA ASP A 37 29.79 13.87 7.90
C ASP A 37 30.59 12.63 7.47
N MET A 38 29.95 11.47 7.36
CA MET A 38 30.56 10.27 6.78
C MET A 38 30.24 10.16 5.29
N THR A 39 31.09 9.46 4.54
CA THR A 39 30.68 8.98 3.22
C THR A 39 29.65 7.87 3.37
N VAL A 40 28.88 7.59 2.32
CA VAL A 40 27.90 6.48 2.33
C VAL A 40 28.59 5.16 2.67
N ARG A 41 29.75 4.89 2.06
CA ARG A 41 30.50 3.66 2.32
C ARG A 41 30.97 3.60 3.77
N ASP A 42 31.57 4.66 4.30
CA ASP A 42 32.06 4.68 5.69
C ASP A 42 30.91 4.49 6.68
N TYR A 43 29.75 5.09 6.41
CA TYR A 43 28.56 4.91 7.23
C TYR A 43 28.09 3.44 7.24
N LEU A 44 28.01 2.79 6.07
CA LEU A 44 27.63 1.38 6.00
C LEU A 44 28.68 0.46 6.65
N GLU A 45 29.96 0.79 6.52
CA GLU A 45 31.04 0.07 7.20
C GLU A 45 30.94 0.20 8.73
N PHE A 46 30.62 1.40 9.23
CA PHE A 46 30.37 1.66 10.64
C PHE A 46 29.15 0.87 11.17
N VAL A 47 28.02 0.90 10.47
CA VAL A 47 26.81 0.14 10.84
C VAL A 47 27.08 -1.37 10.84
N SER A 48 27.88 -1.86 9.89
CA SER A 48 28.29 -3.27 9.81
C SER A 48 29.14 -3.71 11.00
N ASP A 49 30.04 -2.84 11.49
CA ASP A 49 30.81 -3.11 12.70
C ASP A 49 29.92 -3.15 13.95
N LEU A 50 28.95 -2.21 14.06
CA LEU A 50 27.98 -2.20 15.16
C LEU A 50 27.11 -3.47 15.18
N LYS A 51 26.71 -3.94 14.00
CA LYS A 51 25.95 -5.20 13.83
C LYS A 51 26.83 -6.46 13.96
N LYS A 52 28.14 -6.31 14.16
CA LYS A 52 29.11 -7.42 14.32
C LYS A 52 29.08 -8.39 13.15
N VAL A 53 28.95 -7.87 11.94
CA VAL A 53 29.06 -8.68 10.72
C VAL A 53 30.46 -9.29 10.66
N ASP A 54 30.56 -10.55 10.22
CA ASP A 54 31.85 -11.23 10.03
C ASP A 54 32.76 -10.40 9.12
N LYS A 55 33.97 -10.08 9.59
CA LYS A 55 34.98 -9.32 8.85
C LYS A 55 35.26 -9.91 7.46
N LYS A 56 35.18 -11.24 7.30
CA LYS A 56 35.39 -11.92 6.01
C LYS A 56 34.27 -11.63 5.00
N LYS A 57 33.05 -11.37 5.48
CA LYS A 57 31.85 -11.12 4.66
C LYS A 57 31.48 -9.64 4.57
N LYS A 58 32.01 -8.79 5.44
CA LYS A 58 31.67 -7.36 5.54
C LYS A 58 31.79 -6.65 4.19
N LYS A 59 32.94 -6.77 3.52
CA LYS A 59 33.18 -6.06 2.26
C LYS A 59 32.21 -6.48 1.17
N SER A 60 32.07 -7.79 0.93
CA SER A 60 31.17 -8.31 -0.10
C SER A 60 29.72 -7.94 0.20
N GLN A 61 29.26 -8.08 1.46
CA GLN A 61 27.90 -7.72 1.84
C GLN A 61 27.60 -6.22 1.59
N ILE A 62 28.55 -5.33 1.92
CA ILE A 62 28.35 -3.89 1.69
C ILE A 62 28.30 -3.58 0.19
N ASP A 63 29.20 -4.17 -0.59
CA ASP A 63 29.22 -3.97 -2.05
C ASP A 63 27.92 -4.51 -2.69
N ASP A 64 27.43 -5.68 -2.27
CA ASP A 64 26.16 -6.26 -2.72
C ASP A 64 24.95 -5.37 -2.39
N ILE A 65 24.90 -4.83 -1.16
CA ILE A 65 23.83 -3.91 -0.73
C ILE A 65 23.88 -2.61 -1.54
N ILE A 66 25.06 -2.04 -1.78
CA ILE A 66 25.22 -0.80 -2.57
C ILE A 66 24.67 -0.97 -3.99
N GLU A 67 24.92 -2.13 -4.62
CA GLU A 67 24.39 -2.47 -5.94
C GLU A 67 22.87 -2.67 -5.89
N LEU A 68 22.39 -3.47 -4.93
CA LEU A 68 20.96 -3.79 -4.77
C LEU A 68 20.10 -2.53 -4.61
N ILE A 69 20.58 -1.58 -3.81
CA ILE A 69 19.87 -0.34 -3.49
C ILE A 69 20.15 0.77 -4.52
N LYS A 70 21.03 0.51 -5.50
CA LYS A 70 21.40 1.43 -6.60
C LYS A 70 21.93 2.78 -6.07
N ILE A 71 22.96 2.70 -5.23
CA ILE A 71 23.64 3.88 -4.65
C ILE A 71 25.14 3.87 -4.94
N LYS A 72 25.56 3.12 -5.96
CA LYS A 72 26.97 2.91 -6.31
C LYS A 72 27.66 4.22 -6.68
N GLU A 73 27.00 5.07 -7.44
CA GLU A 73 27.49 6.37 -7.92
C GLU A 73 27.67 7.39 -6.78
N VAL A 74 26.94 7.24 -5.67
CA VAL A 74 27.05 8.12 -4.50
C VAL A 74 27.86 7.52 -3.35
N ARG A 75 28.40 6.30 -3.48
CA ARG A 75 29.05 5.56 -2.37
C ARG A 75 30.18 6.31 -1.66
N ASN A 76 30.92 7.16 -2.38
CA ASN A 76 32.04 7.94 -1.84
C ASN A 76 31.66 9.40 -1.53
N ARG A 77 30.39 9.78 -1.71
CA ARG A 77 29.92 11.13 -1.38
C ARG A 77 29.56 11.20 0.10
N LEU A 78 29.75 12.39 0.69
CA LEU A 78 29.26 12.68 2.03
C LEU A 78 27.74 12.61 2.07
N VAL A 79 27.19 11.98 3.12
CA VAL A 79 25.74 11.81 3.30
C VAL A 79 25.00 13.15 3.30
N LYS A 80 25.58 14.21 3.88
CA LYS A 80 24.95 15.55 3.89
C LYS A 80 24.62 16.10 2.50
N ASN A 81 25.42 15.74 1.50
CA ASN A 81 25.29 16.20 0.11
C ASN A 81 24.31 15.37 -0.73
N LEU A 82 23.64 14.38 -0.13
CA LEU A 82 22.66 13.55 -0.81
C LEU A 82 21.28 14.18 -0.81
N SER A 83 20.52 13.93 -1.88
CA SER A 83 19.09 14.24 -1.91
C SER A 83 18.33 13.37 -0.90
N LYS A 84 17.10 13.78 -0.58
CA LYS A 84 16.24 13.02 0.33
C LYS A 84 16.03 11.56 -0.12
N GLY A 85 15.78 11.33 -1.41
CA GLY A 85 15.65 9.97 -1.96
C GLY A 85 16.92 9.12 -1.83
N TYR A 86 18.10 9.71 -2.01
CA TYR A 86 19.35 9.00 -1.76
C TYR A 86 19.57 8.72 -0.27
N LYS A 87 19.23 9.65 0.63
CA LYS A 87 19.28 9.41 2.08
C LYS A 87 18.35 8.26 2.48
N GLN A 88 17.14 8.20 1.91
CA GLN A 88 16.20 7.10 2.14
C GLN A 88 16.77 5.75 1.71
N ARG A 89 17.42 5.72 0.55
CA ARG A 89 18.14 4.54 0.05
C ARG A 89 19.29 4.13 0.96
N VAL A 90 20.10 5.07 1.45
CA VAL A 90 21.15 4.76 2.43
C VAL A 90 20.54 4.21 3.72
N GLY A 91 19.39 4.72 4.16
CA GLY A 91 18.65 4.18 5.29
C GLY A 91 18.22 2.73 5.07
N LEU A 92 17.65 2.42 3.90
CA LEU A 92 17.28 1.05 3.54
C LEU A 92 18.51 0.12 3.45
N ALA A 93 19.62 0.61 2.91
CA ALA A 93 20.90 -0.12 2.89
C ALA A 93 21.36 -0.46 4.32
N GLN A 94 21.25 0.49 5.26
CA GLN A 94 21.58 0.27 6.67
C GLN A 94 20.65 -0.76 7.34
N ALA A 95 19.36 -0.77 7.00
CA ALA A 95 18.43 -1.77 7.51
C ALA A 95 18.86 -3.19 7.09
N LEU A 96 19.34 -3.37 5.86
CA LEU A 96 19.75 -4.65 5.27
C LEU A 96 21.09 -5.21 5.77
N ILE A 97 21.93 -4.38 6.39
CA ILE A 97 23.22 -4.85 6.94
C ILE A 97 22.97 -5.99 7.94
N GLY A 98 23.79 -7.03 7.87
CA GLY A 98 23.64 -8.23 8.68
C GLY A 98 22.63 -9.24 8.13
N ASN A 99 22.00 -8.97 6.98
CA ASN A 99 21.02 -9.83 6.32
C ASN A 99 19.89 -10.26 7.29
N PRO A 100 19.11 -9.30 7.80
CA PRO A 100 18.06 -9.58 8.78
C PRO A 100 16.93 -10.43 8.20
N ASP A 101 16.29 -11.25 9.03
CA ASP A 101 15.12 -12.04 8.61
C ASP A 101 13.87 -11.16 8.40
N VAL A 102 13.76 -10.08 9.19
CA VAL A 102 12.62 -9.16 9.20
C VAL A 102 13.07 -7.73 8.95
N LEU A 103 12.38 -7.03 8.05
CA LEU A 103 12.55 -5.59 7.83
C LEU A 103 11.31 -4.86 8.34
N VAL A 104 11.52 -3.83 9.15
CA VAL A 104 10.48 -2.90 9.60
C VAL A 104 10.75 -1.55 8.96
N LEU A 105 9.86 -1.13 8.07
CA LEU A 105 9.99 0.07 7.25
C LEU A 105 8.88 1.04 7.64
N ASP A 106 9.27 2.16 8.23
CA ASP A 106 8.35 3.20 8.67
C ASP A 106 8.34 4.34 7.67
N GLU A 107 7.20 4.53 7.01
CA GLU A 107 6.97 5.60 6.03
C GLU A 107 8.10 5.71 4.98
N PRO A 108 8.52 4.61 4.32
CA PRO A 108 9.77 4.57 3.57
C PRO A 108 9.74 5.42 2.28
N THR A 109 8.57 5.93 1.89
CA THR A 109 8.40 6.77 0.70
C THR A 109 8.04 8.22 1.02
N VAL A 110 8.03 8.63 2.29
CA VAL A 110 7.57 9.96 2.71
C VAL A 110 8.37 11.09 2.07
N GLY A 111 7.64 12.01 1.43
CA GLY A 111 8.18 13.18 0.75
C GLY A 111 9.27 12.86 -0.29
N LEU A 112 9.17 11.71 -0.94
CA LEU A 112 9.86 11.41 -2.19
C LEU A 112 9.00 11.83 -3.39
N ASP A 113 9.62 12.08 -4.53
CA ASP A 113 8.89 12.34 -5.78
C ASP A 113 8.25 11.04 -6.34
N PRO A 114 7.22 11.12 -7.21
CA PRO A 114 6.51 9.95 -7.73
C PRO A 114 7.41 8.88 -8.37
N LYS A 115 8.49 9.27 -9.05
CA LYS A 115 9.41 8.32 -9.68
C LYS A 115 10.20 7.56 -8.62
N GLN A 116 10.71 8.25 -7.61
CA GLN A 116 11.41 7.64 -6.48
C GLN A 116 10.50 6.69 -5.68
N ILE A 117 9.24 7.07 -5.47
CA ILE A 117 8.23 6.21 -4.81
C ILE A 117 8.10 4.88 -5.57
N ILE A 118 7.91 4.92 -6.89
CA ILE A 118 7.79 3.70 -7.72
C ILE A 118 9.05 2.83 -7.62
N GLU A 119 10.24 3.44 -7.62
CA GLU A 119 11.49 2.71 -7.50
C GLU A 119 11.67 2.04 -6.14
N ILE A 120 11.32 2.73 -5.04
CA ILE A 120 11.34 2.16 -3.68
C ILE A 120 10.32 1.03 -3.55
N ARG A 121 9.10 1.18 -4.08
CA ARG A 121 8.09 0.09 -4.07
C ARG A 121 8.60 -1.17 -4.77
N LYS A 122 9.22 -1.02 -5.95
CA LYS A 122 9.84 -2.15 -6.67
C LYS A 122 10.94 -2.82 -5.85
N LEU A 123 11.73 -2.02 -5.14
CA LEU A 123 12.81 -2.50 -4.29
C LEU A 123 12.27 -3.27 -3.09
N ILE A 124 11.27 -2.72 -2.38
CA ILE A 124 10.62 -3.41 -1.25
C ILE A 124 10.01 -4.73 -1.72
N LYS A 125 9.31 -4.76 -2.87
CA LYS A 125 8.75 -5.99 -3.43
C LYS A 125 9.82 -7.03 -3.81
N ALA A 126 10.98 -6.58 -4.27
CA ALA A 126 12.11 -7.48 -4.54
C ALA A 126 12.71 -8.05 -3.25
N LEU A 127 12.87 -7.22 -2.22
CA LEU A 127 13.36 -7.63 -0.89
C LEU A 127 12.38 -8.60 -0.21
N GLY A 128 11.07 -8.41 -0.39
CA GLY A 128 10.03 -9.27 0.17
C GLY A 128 10.09 -10.73 -0.30
N LYS A 129 10.85 -11.03 -1.36
CA LYS A 129 11.10 -12.41 -1.82
C LYS A 129 12.06 -13.18 -0.92
N GLN A 130 12.89 -12.48 -0.15
CA GLN A 130 13.92 -13.07 0.72
C GLN A 130 13.74 -12.70 2.20
N HIS A 131 12.99 -11.64 2.49
CA HIS A 131 12.78 -11.11 3.83
C HIS A 131 11.30 -10.97 4.14
N THR A 132 10.91 -11.12 5.41
CA THR A 132 9.59 -10.68 5.86
C THR A 132 9.62 -9.16 6.05
N ILE A 133 8.67 -8.43 5.46
CA ILE A 133 8.64 -6.97 5.54
C ILE A 133 7.37 -6.52 6.26
N ILE A 134 7.55 -5.70 7.29
CA ILE A 134 6.49 -4.92 7.94
C ILE A 134 6.64 -3.49 7.44
N LEU A 135 5.62 -3.02 6.73
CA LEU A 135 5.57 -1.68 6.16
C LEU A 135 4.47 -0.89 6.86
N SER A 136 4.81 0.23 7.50
CA SER A 136 3.83 1.25 7.88
C SER A 136 3.79 2.35 6.82
N SER A 137 2.57 2.69 6.41
CA SER A 137 2.29 3.79 5.50
C SER A 137 0.85 4.24 5.72
N HIS A 138 0.61 5.54 5.77
CA HIS A 138 -0.72 6.13 5.67
C HIS A 138 -1.16 6.33 4.21
N ILE A 139 -0.29 6.03 3.24
CA ILE A 139 -0.53 6.18 1.80
C ILE A 139 -1.03 4.84 1.26
N LEU A 140 -2.34 4.65 1.25
CA LEU A 140 -2.98 3.40 0.84
C LEU A 140 -2.62 2.92 -0.58
N PRO A 141 -2.37 3.78 -1.60
CA PRO A 141 -1.90 3.30 -2.90
C PRO A 141 -0.51 2.66 -2.86
N GLU A 142 0.28 2.94 -1.83
CA GLU A 142 1.56 2.26 -1.58
C GLU A 142 1.34 0.87 -1.02
N VAL A 143 0.47 0.76 -0.02
CA VAL A 143 0.11 -0.49 0.64
C VAL A 143 -0.46 -1.47 -0.39
N SER A 144 -1.44 -1.05 -1.18
CA SER A 144 -2.07 -1.86 -2.24
C SER A 144 -1.08 -2.38 -3.28
N ALA A 145 -0.02 -1.61 -3.58
CA ALA A 145 0.93 -1.96 -4.63
C ALA A 145 2.03 -2.93 -4.19
N VAL A 146 2.29 -3.00 -2.88
CA VAL A 146 3.48 -3.66 -2.32
C VAL A 146 3.12 -4.82 -1.38
N CYS A 147 2.07 -4.69 -0.59
CA CYS A 147 1.77 -5.62 0.51
C CYS A 147 0.87 -6.78 0.07
N ASP A 148 1.21 -7.98 0.52
CA ASP A 148 0.36 -9.18 0.33
C ASP A 148 -0.79 -9.22 1.34
N ARG A 149 -0.59 -8.62 2.52
CA ARG A 149 -1.55 -8.54 3.62
C ARG A 149 -1.53 -7.15 4.24
N VAL A 150 -2.68 -6.66 4.67
CA VAL A 150 -2.88 -5.35 5.27
C VAL A 150 -3.50 -5.52 6.65
N VAL A 151 -3.00 -4.74 7.60
CA VAL A 151 -3.55 -4.61 8.95
C VAL A 151 -3.98 -3.16 9.12
N ILE A 152 -5.28 -2.92 9.29
CA ILE A 152 -5.83 -1.59 9.57
C ILE A 152 -5.91 -1.43 11.09
N ILE A 153 -5.25 -0.40 11.60
CA ILE A 153 -5.24 -0.06 13.02
C ILE A 153 -5.96 1.27 13.22
N ASN A 154 -6.96 1.30 14.08
CA ASN A 154 -7.69 2.51 14.48
C ASN A 154 -7.76 2.60 16.01
N LYS A 155 -7.44 3.76 16.57
CA LYS A 155 -7.44 4.01 18.04
C LYS A 155 -6.75 2.91 18.87
N GLY A 156 -5.64 2.36 18.36
CA GLY A 156 -4.86 1.33 19.03
C GLY A 156 -5.46 -0.09 18.99
N ARG A 157 -6.51 -0.32 18.18
CA ARG A 157 -7.11 -1.63 17.95
C ARG A 157 -7.00 -2.03 16.49
N ILE A 158 -6.87 -3.32 16.25
CA ILE A 158 -6.90 -3.88 14.89
C ILE A 158 -8.35 -3.92 14.43
N SER A 159 -8.67 -3.12 13.41
CA SER A 159 -10.02 -3.04 12.84
C SER A 159 -10.23 -4.07 11.73
N ALA A 160 -9.19 -4.37 10.94
CA ALA A 160 -9.26 -5.36 9.87
C ALA A 160 -7.88 -5.98 9.58
N VAL A 161 -7.88 -7.25 9.14
CA VAL A 161 -6.68 -7.96 8.68
C VAL A 161 -7.05 -8.86 7.50
N ASP A 162 -6.65 -8.48 6.29
CA ASP A 162 -6.85 -9.33 5.11
C ASP A 162 -5.91 -8.90 3.96
N THR A 163 -6.04 -9.54 2.80
CA THR A 163 -5.43 -9.07 1.55
C THR A 163 -6.11 -7.76 1.08
N PRO A 164 -5.40 -6.87 0.37
CA PRO A 164 -6.01 -5.68 -0.24
C PRO A 164 -7.31 -5.98 -1.01
N GLU A 165 -7.30 -7.06 -1.79
CA GLU A 165 -8.41 -7.48 -2.64
C GLU A 165 -9.62 -7.95 -1.83
N ASN A 166 -9.39 -8.71 -0.75
CA ASN A 166 -10.46 -9.15 0.13
C ASN A 166 -11.03 -8.01 0.95
N LEU A 167 -10.20 -7.04 1.37
CA LEU A 167 -10.72 -5.83 2.02
C LEU A 167 -11.66 -5.08 1.06
N SER A 168 -11.22 -4.81 -0.17
CA SER A 168 -12.04 -4.20 -1.24
C SER A 168 -13.39 -4.89 -1.44
N LYS A 169 -13.43 -6.23 -1.38
CA LYS A 169 -14.67 -7.01 -1.54
C LYS A 169 -15.51 -7.13 -0.27
N GLY A 170 -14.88 -7.28 0.89
CA GLY A 170 -15.53 -7.59 2.16
C GLY A 170 -16.34 -6.43 2.74
N PHE A 171 -15.89 -5.19 2.50
CA PHE A 171 -16.61 -3.96 2.86
C PHE A 171 -17.56 -3.47 1.77
N GLY A 172 -17.44 -4.02 0.55
CA GLY A 172 -18.35 -3.80 -0.57
C GLY A 172 -19.71 -4.44 -0.33
N SER A 173 -20.53 -3.83 0.53
CA SER A 173 -21.93 -4.24 0.75
C SER A 173 -22.84 -3.94 -0.45
N SER A 174 -22.32 -3.29 -1.49
CA SER A 174 -23.07 -2.96 -2.70
C SER A 174 -22.22 -3.09 -3.97
N ASN A 175 -22.73 -3.84 -4.95
CA ASN A 175 -22.17 -3.91 -6.30
C ASN A 175 -22.56 -2.63 -7.05
N LYS A 176 -21.79 -1.56 -6.87
CA LYS A 176 -22.01 -0.30 -7.57
C LYS A 176 -21.32 -0.31 -8.94
N PHE A 177 -21.96 0.28 -9.94
CA PHE A 177 -21.42 0.41 -11.29
C PHE A 177 -21.58 1.85 -11.77
N THR A 178 -20.57 2.37 -12.44
CA THR A 178 -20.70 3.58 -13.26
C THR A 178 -20.97 3.15 -14.69
N ILE A 179 -22.09 3.60 -15.25
CA ILE A 179 -22.54 3.25 -16.60
C ILE A 179 -22.79 4.53 -17.38
N LYS A 180 -22.09 4.71 -18.49
CA LYS A 180 -22.32 5.80 -19.44
C LYS A 180 -23.24 5.30 -20.55
N ILE A 181 -24.38 5.95 -20.74
CA ILE A 181 -25.42 5.49 -21.65
C ILE A 181 -25.82 6.63 -22.59
N ALA A 182 -25.95 6.33 -23.88
CA ALA A 182 -26.54 7.26 -24.83
C ALA A 182 -28.06 7.08 -24.89
N GLY A 183 -28.79 8.16 -24.66
CA GLY A 183 -30.25 8.21 -24.71
C GLY A 183 -30.84 9.30 -23.82
N PRO A 184 -32.15 9.57 -23.94
CA PRO A 184 -32.82 10.57 -23.10
C PRO A 184 -32.78 10.14 -21.63
N ARG A 185 -32.18 10.98 -20.76
CA ARG A 185 -31.95 10.69 -19.33
C ARG A 185 -33.14 10.03 -18.64
N GLY A 186 -34.33 10.63 -18.74
CA GLY A 186 -35.53 10.13 -18.04
C GLY A 186 -36.01 8.76 -18.54
N SER A 187 -35.83 8.46 -19.83
CA SER A 187 -36.17 7.15 -20.39
C SER A 187 -35.16 6.08 -19.95
N VAL A 188 -33.87 6.40 -19.99
CA VAL A 188 -32.80 5.51 -19.53
C VAL A 188 -32.94 5.21 -18.03
N GLU A 189 -33.18 6.22 -17.21
CA GLU A 189 -33.37 6.06 -15.76
C GLU A 189 -34.55 5.15 -15.43
N SER A 190 -35.66 5.28 -16.17
CA SER A 190 -36.83 4.42 -16.01
C SER A 190 -36.53 2.96 -16.37
N VAL A 191 -35.76 2.72 -17.44
CA VAL A 191 -35.32 1.38 -17.83
C VAL A 191 -34.42 0.77 -16.76
N LEU A 192 -33.41 1.50 -16.28
CA LEU A 192 -32.48 1.00 -15.26
C LEU A 192 -33.19 0.61 -13.95
N LYS A 193 -34.15 1.41 -13.49
CA LYS A 193 -34.96 1.11 -12.29
C LYS A 193 -35.84 -0.14 -12.46
N GLY A 194 -36.18 -0.52 -13.69
CA GLY A 194 -36.97 -1.71 -13.99
C GLY A 194 -36.16 -3.01 -14.06
N VAL A 195 -34.82 -2.92 -14.05
CA VAL A 195 -33.96 -4.11 -14.15
C VAL A 195 -33.93 -4.86 -12.81
N TYR A 196 -34.23 -6.16 -12.85
CA TYR A 196 -34.16 -7.03 -11.68
C TYR A 196 -32.76 -7.01 -11.04
N GLY A 197 -32.71 -6.83 -9.73
CA GLY A 197 -31.48 -6.72 -8.95
C GLY A 197 -30.89 -5.32 -8.88
N VAL A 198 -31.44 -4.31 -9.56
CA VAL A 198 -31.06 -2.90 -9.37
C VAL A 198 -31.81 -2.33 -8.17
N ARG A 199 -31.07 -1.88 -7.15
CA ARG A 199 -31.61 -1.31 -5.92
C ARG A 199 -31.73 0.21 -5.98
N HIS A 200 -30.71 0.86 -6.55
CA HIS A 200 -30.63 2.31 -6.62
C HIS A 200 -29.98 2.76 -7.92
N THR A 201 -30.43 3.90 -8.44
CA THR A 201 -29.86 4.53 -9.63
C THR A 201 -29.76 6.03 -9.38
N GLU A 202 -28.58 6.60 -9.55
CA GLU A 202 -28.34 8.04 -9.49
C GLU A 202 -27.73 8.50 -10.81
N SER A 203 -28.24 9.58 -11.39
CA SER A 203 -27.69 10.18 -12.61
C SER A 203 -26.77 11.36 -12.27
N HIS A 204 -25.56 11.37 -12.82
CA HIS A 204 -24.66 12.52 -12.77
C HIS A 204 -24.88 13.48 -13.96
N ILE A 205 -24.15 14.60 -13.93
CA ILE A 205 -24.25 15.70 -14.89
C ILE A 205 -24.04 15.21 -16.33
N GLU A 206 -24.94 15.60 -17.22
CA GLU A 206 -24.84 15.41 -18.67
C GLU A 206 -23.65 16.23 -19.21
N LYS A 207 -22.57 15.56 -19.59
CA LYS A 207 -21.35 16.20 -20.15
C LYS A 207 -21.41 16.34 -21.67
N GLU A 208 -22.23 15.51 -22.31
CA GLU A 208 -22.43 15.42 -23.75
C GLU A 208 -23.91 15.27 -24.04
N LYS A 209 -24.39 15.87 -25.13
CA LYS A 209 -25.82 15.84 -25.48
C LYS A 209 -26.31 14.41 -25.65
N ASP A 210 -27.41 14.08 -24.98
CA ASP A 210 -28.04 12.75 -25.00
C ASP A 210 -27.12 11.63 -24.46
N VAL A 211 -26.15 11.96 -23.60
CA VAL A 211 -25.27 10.98 -22.94
C VAL A 211 -25.20 11.28 -21.45
N THR A 212 -25.63 10.32 -20.63
CA THR A 212 -25.67 10.47 -19.17
C THR A 212 -24.86 9.39 -18.47
N ASP A 213 -24.10 9.80 -17.46
CA ASP A 213 -23.42 8.89 -16.54
C ASP A 213 -24.39 8.51 -15.39
N PHE A 214 -24.57 7.22 -15.14
CA PHE A 214 -25.40 6.68 -14.05
C PHE A 214 -24.53 5.89 -13.07
N ILE A 215 -24.76 6.08 -11.78
CA ILE A 215 -24.34 5.14 -10.73
C ILE A 215 -25.50 4.18 -10.49
N VAL A 216 -25.26 2.89 -10.66
CA VAL A 216 -26.24 1.82 -10.43
C VAL A 216 -25.76 0.97 -9.26
N GLU A 217 -26.56 0.90 -8.20
CA GLU A 217 -26.34 0.00 -7.07
C GLU A 217 -27.14 -1.29 -7.29
N ALA A 218 -26.45 -2.42 -7.33
CA ALA A 218 -27.08 -3.73 -7.41
C ALA A 218 -27.22 -4.39 -6.03
N GLU A 219 -28.21 -5.27 -5.92
CA GLU A 219 -28.37 -6.19 -4.81
C GLU A 219 -27.12 -7.06 -4.63
N LYS A 220 -26.86 -7.43 -3.37
CA LYS A 220 -25.73 -8.28 -3.01
C LYS A 220 -25.83 -9.62 -3.74
N ASP A 221 -24.72 -10.05 -4.33
CA ASP A 221 -24.57 -11.32 -5.06
C ASP A 221 -25.34 -11.44 -6.40
N ILE A 222 -25.96 -10.36 -6.91
CA ILE A 222 -26.60 -10.34 -8.23
C ILE A 222 -25.75 -9.56 -9.24
N ASP A 223 -25.43 -10.20 -10.37
CA ASP A 223 -24.76 -9.55 -11.51
C ASP A 223 -25.79 -8.92 -12.45
N VAL A 224 -26.03 -7.62 -12.27
CA VAL A 224 -26.97 -6.82 -13.08
C VAL A 224 -26.43 -6.43 -14.45
N ARG A 225 -25.14 -6.66 -14.77
CA ARG A 225 -24.53 -6.15 -16.01
C ARG A 225 -25.19 -6.73 -17.26
N ARG A 226 -25.48 -8.04 -17.25
CA ARG A 226 -26.17 -8.71 -18.37
C ARG A 226 -27.63 -8.26 -18.49
N PRO A 227 -28.44 -8.28 -17.41
CA PRO A 227 -29.79 -7.71 -17.44
C PRO A 227 -29.85 -6.27 -17.96
N ILE A 228 -28.98 -5.39 -17.46
CA ILE A 228 -28.90 -3.98 -17.89
C ILE A 228 -28.60 -3.88 -19.38
N PHE A 229 -27.61 -4.63 -19.87
CA PHE A 229 -27.26 -4.62 -21.29
C PHE A 229 -28.44 -5.00 -22.18
N PHE A 230 -29.11 -6.11 -21.90
CA PHE A 230 -30.21 -6.58 -22.74
C PHE A 230 -31.41 -5.63 -22.68
N GLU A 231 -31.72 -5.07 -21.52
CA GLU A 231 -32.87 -4.18 -21.39
C GLU A 231 -32.63 -2.85 -22.13
N LEU A 232 -31.45 -2.24 -21.96
CA LEU A 232 -31.09 -1.03 -22.69
C LEU A 232 -31.02 -1.26 -24.21
N ALA A 233 -30.52 -2.43 -24.64
CA ALA A 233 -30.46 -2.79 -26.06
C ALA A 233 -31.86 -2.88 -26.70
N LYS A 234 -32.88 -3.40 -26.00
CA LYS A 234 -34.27 -3.44 -26.50
C LYS A 234 -34.83 -2.05 -26.78
N HIS A 235 -34.42 -1.07 -25.99
CA HIS A 235 -34.85 0.33 -26.12
C HIS A 235 -33.94 1.16 -27.04
N GLY A 236 -32.87 0.57 -27.60
CA GLY A 236 -31.93 1.27 -28.46
C GLY A 236 -31.04 2.27 -27.72
N TYR A 237 -30.77 2.05 -26.43
CA TYR A 237 -29.89 2.89 -25.61
C TYR A 237 -28.52 2.22 -25.46
N PRO A 238 -27.53 2.55 -26.29
CA PRO A 238 -26.24 1.89 -26.23
C PRO A 238 -25.45 2.29 -24.97
N ILE A 239 -24.81 1.30 -24.36
CA ILE A 239 -23.84 1.50 -23.28
C ILE A 239 -22.51 1.90 -23.91
N LEU A 240 -22.00 3.07 -23.56
CA LEU A 240 -20.72 3.59 -24.02
C LEU A 240 -19.57 3.18 -23.10
N GLU A 241 -19.84 3.05 -21.79
CA GLU A 241 -18.87 2.63 -20.80
C GLU A 241 -19.57 1.93 -19.63
N LEU A 242 -18.98 0.85 -19.11
CA LEU A 242 -19.43 0.17 -17.89
C LEU A 242 -18.20 -0.15 -17.04
N LYS A 243 -18.20 0.36 -15.81
CA LYS A 243 -17.13 0.14 -14.82
C LYS A 243 -17.74 -0.32 -13.51
N SER A 244 -17.18 -1.36 -12.90
CA SER A 244 -17.43 -1.65 -11.49
C SER A 244 -16.86 -0.54 -10.64
N LEU A 245 -17.63 -0.06 -9.68
CA LEU A 245 -17.20 0.86 -8.63
C LEU A 245 -16.85 0.01 -7.40
N ASP A 246 -15.76 -0.74 -7.49
CA ASP A 246 -15.22 -1.45 -6.34
C ASP A 246 -14.70 -0.42 -5.33
N LEU A 247 -14.92 -0.65 -4.03
CA LEU A 247 -14.36 0.20 -2.99
C LEU A 247 -12.83 0.11 -3.05
N THR A 248 -12.19 1.26 -3.12
CA THR A 248 -10.75 1.35 -2.96
C THR A 248 -10.37 1.08 -1.50
N LEU A 249 -9.10 0.75 -1.24
CA LEU A 249 -8.62 0.61 0.14
C LEU A 249 -8.78 1.92 0.91
N GLU A 250 -8.69 3.05 0.21
CA GLU A 250 -8.96 4.41 0.71
C GLU A 250 -10.40 4.55 1.20
N ASP A 251 -11.38 4.14 0.41
CA ASP A 251 -12.79 4.22 0.78
C ASP A 251 -13.08 3.36 2.02
N ILE A 252 -12.48 2.18 2.10
CA ILE A 252 -12.62 1.26 3.23
C ILE A 252 -12.00 1.84 4.49
N PHE A 253 -10.79 2.38 4.36
CA PHE A 253 -10.12 3.03 5.48
C PHE A 253 -10.97 4.19 6.00
N LEU A 254 -11.54 5.01 5.12
CA LEU A 254 -12.46 6.09 5.51
C LEU A 254 -13.68 5.53 6.23
N GLN A 255 -14.34 4.50 5.70
CA GLN A 255 -15.50 3.87 6.34
C GLN A 255 -15.18 3.33 7.74
N VAL A 256 -14.09 2.59 7.90
CA VAL A 256 -13.66 2.04 9.20
C VAL A 256 -13.38 3.15 10.22
N VAL A 257 -12.90 4.31 9.75
CA VAL A 257 -12.65 5.48 10.61
C VAL A 257 -13.94 6.28 10.89
N THR A 258 -14.92 6.30 9.98
CA THR A 258 -16.17 7.06 10.11
C THR A 258 -17.32 6.31 10.74
N GLU A 259 -17.51 5.00 10.50
CA GLU A 259 -18.61 4.19 11.07
C GLU A 259 -18.58 4.19 12.62
N GLU A 260 -17.40 4.31 13.24
CA GLU A 260 -17.32 4.48 14.69
C GLU A 260 -17.79 5.85 15.21
N LYS A 261 -17.87 6.90 14.35
CA LYS A 261 -18.36 8.21 14.79
C LYS A 261 -19.88 8.25 14.96
N GLU A 262 -20.62 7.34 14.33
CA GLU A 262 -22.08 7.28 14.43
C GLU A 262 -22.58 6.39 15.58
N VAL A 263 -21.68 5.72 16.31
CA VAL A 263 -21.99 4.90 17.50
C VAL A 263 -21.54 5.57 18.81
N GLY A 264 -21.41 6.91 18.79
CA GLY A 264 -21.03 7.74 19.94
C GLY A 264 -22.20 8.49 20.55
#